data_AF-A0A164FZC9-F1
#
_entry.id   AF-A0A164FZC9-F1
#
_cell.length_a   1.000
_cell.length_b   1.000
_cell.length_c   1.000
_cell.angle_alpha   90.00
_cell.angle_beta   90.00
_cell.angle_gamma   90.00
#
_symmetry.space_group_name_H-M   'P 1'
#
loop_
_entity.id
_entity.type
_entity.pdbx_description
1 polymer ?
#
loop_
_entity_poly.entity_id
_entity_poly.type
_entity_poly.pdbx_seq_one_letter_code
_entity_poly.pdbx_strand_id
1 'polypeptide(L)'
;QSDERNLDGSSQWSYAQSDYTTREESQVQKKMQGVTYDSYGKESYGEVLGNTNKGSSYWVSPEGQKFTLTWTADEAGFQPKGDHLPVTPVHVYELPVAPVHIPFNGKGYKIY
;
A
#
# COMPACT_ATOMS: atom_id res chain seq x y z
N GLN A 1 -7.66 12.13 24.90
CA GLN A 1 -6.84 12.55 23.73
C GLN A 1 -5.38 12.50 24.13
N SER A 2 -4.48 12.13 23.21
CA SER A 2 -3.02 12.14 23.33
C SER A 2 -2.40 12.78 22.07
N ASP A 3 -1.25 13.43 22.20
CA ASP A 3 -0.42 13.98 21.11
C ASP A 3 1.04 13.98 21.60
N GLU A 4 1.89 13.21 20.94
CA GLU A 4 3.31 13.06 21.20
C GLU A 4 4.10 13.39 19.92
N ARG A 5 5.14 14.21 20.06
CA ARG A 5 6.00 14.65 18.95
C ARG A 5 7.46 14.56 19.37
N ASN A 6 8.26 13.86 18.58
CA ASN A 6 9.66 13.58 18.88
C ASN A 6 10.59 14.40 17.98
N LEU A 7 11.82 14.65 18.46
CA LEU A 7 12.84 15.40 17.70
C LEU A 7 13.32 14.66 16.44
N ASP A 8 13.14 13.34 16.38
CA ASP A 8 13.53 12.49 15.27
C ASP A 8 12.52 12.51 14.10
N GLY A 9 11.48 13.35 14.19
CA GLY A 9 10.42 13.46 13.17
C GLY A 9 9.32 12.40 13.33
N SER A 10 9.38 11.53 14.33
CA SER A 10 8.26 10.65 14.67
C SER A 10 7.22 11.35 15.53
N SER A 11 5.96 10.93 15.39
CA SER A 11 4.88 11.45 16.23
C SER A 11 3.75 10.42 16.36
N GLN A 12 2.95 10.54 17.41
CA GLN A 12 1.77 9.71 17.63
C GLN A 12 0.66 10.55 18.27
N TRP A 13 -0.58 10.35 17.85
CA TRP A 13 -1.72 10.99 18.49
C TRP A 13 -2.92 10.05 18.51
N SER A 14 -3.83 10.29 19.46
CA SER A 14 -5.10 9.59 19.52
C SER A 14 -6.20 10.42 20.16
N TYR A 15 -7.44 10.20 19.76
CA TYR A 15 -8.61 10.74 20.46
C TYR A 15 -9.76 9.74 20.48
N ALA A 16 -10.65 9.95 21.45
CA ALA A 16 -11.91 9.24 21.58
C ALA A 16 -13.01 10.27 21.78
N GLN A 17 -14.14 10.06 21.13
CA GLN A 17 -15.35 10.88 21.21
C GLN A 17 -16.40 10.17 22.08
N SER A 18 -17.41 10.92 22.52
CA SER A 18 -18.49 10.40 23.39
C SER A 18 -19.41 9.39 22.71
N ASP A 19 -19.37 9.32 21.38
CA ASP A 19 -20.13 8.39 20.52
C ASP A 19 -19.38 7.06 20.27
N TYR A 20 -18.36 6.77 21.09
CA TYR A 20 -17.43 5.63 20.94
C TYR A 20 -16.50 5.70 19.72
N THR A 21 -16.54 6.77 18.92
CA THR A 21 -15.59 6.93 17.81
C THR A 21 -14.19 7.13 18.37
N THR A 22 -13.24 6.32 17.92
CA THR A 22 -11.82 6.47 18.28
C THR A 22 -10.97 6.57 17.02
N ARG A 23 -9.93 7.40 17.10
CA ARG A 23 -8.94 7.49 16.04
C ARG A 23 -7.55 7.61 16.62
N GLU A 24 -6.62 6.91 16.01
CA GLU A 24 -5.20 6.97 16.33
C GLU A 24 -4.36 6.98 15.06
N GLU A 25 -3.21 7.63 15.15
CA GLU A 25 -2.25 7.71 14.06
C GLU A 25 -0.84 7.84 14.62
N SER A 26 0.11 7.22 13.93
CA SER A 26 1.53 7.37 14.21
C SER A 26 2.30 7.51 12.90
N GLN A 27 3.32 8.36 12.93
CA GLN A 27 4.22 8.59 11.81
C GLN A 27 5.66 8.39 12.25
N VAL A 28 6.46 7.84 11.33
CA VAL A 28 7.91 7.70 11.48
C VAL A 28 8.56 8.23 10.21
N GLN A 29 9.46 9.20 10.36
CA GLN A 29 10.28 9.70 9.27
C GLN A 29 11.38 8.68 8.95
N LYS A 30 11.53 8.36 7.67
CA LYS A 30 12.55 7.45 7.15
C LYS A 30 13.52 8.22 6.29
N LYS A 31 14.80 7.92 6.44
CA LYS A 31 15.84 8.33 5.51
C LYS A 31 15.94 7.24 4.44
N MET A 32 15.82 7.65 3.20
CA MET A 32 15.89 6.76 2.03
C MET A 32 16.84 7.38 1.02
N GLN A 33 17.34 6.57 0.09
CA GLN A 33 18.24 7.05 -0.94
C GLN A 33 17.43 7.32 -2.21
N GLY A 34 17.51 8.54 -2.74
CA GLY A 34 16.67 8.98 -3.85
C GLY A 34 17.32 10.03 -4.73
N VAL A 35 16.64 10.39 -5.81
CA VAL A 35 17.08 11.47 -6.69
C VAL A 35 16.80 12.81 -6.01
N THR A 36 17.83 13.64 -5.90
CA THR A 36 17.76 15.02 -5.47
C THR A 36 18.08 15.94 -6.65
N TYR A 37 17.55 17.16 -6.60
CA TYR A 37 17.79 18.18 -7.62
C TYR A 37 18.46 19.37 -6.97
N ASP A 38 19.52 19.89 -7.58
CA ASP A 38 20.10 21.17 -7.17
C ASP A 38 19.25 22.36 -7.65
N SER A 39 19.65 23.59 -7.28
CA SER A 39 18.95 24.81 -7.68
C SER A 39 18.90 25.06 -9.20
N TYR A 40 19.70 24.31 -9.99
CA TYR A 40 19.75 24.38 -11.45
C TYR A 40 19.06 23.16 -12.11
N GLY A 41 18.40 22.31 -11.31
CA GLY A 41 17.68 21.13 -11.80
C GLY A 41 18.59 19.96 -12.18
N LYS A 42 19.86 19.95 -11.77
CA LYS A 42 20.76 18.81 -12.01
C LYS A 42 20.44 17.68 -11.03
N GLU A 43 20.23 16.49 -11.57
CA GLU A 43 20.00 15.27 -10.80
C GLU A 43 21.27 14.83 -10.05
N SER A 44 21.09 14.44 -8.81
CA SER A 44 22.09 13.80 -7.95
C SER A 44 21.43 12.68 -7.15
N TYR A 45 22.20 11.74 -6.64
CA TYR A 45 21.68 10.68 -5.77
C TYR A 45 22.07 10.98 -4.32
N GLY A 46 21.08 11.18 -3.46
CA GLY A 46 21.27 11.70 -2.11
C GLY A 46 20.27 11.15 -1.11
N GLU A 47 20.45 11.54 0.15
CA GLU A 47 19.48 11.23 1.21
C GLU A 47 18.21 12.05 0.97
N VAL A 48 17.09 11.35 0.83
CA VAL A 48 15.74 11.91 0.77
C VAL A 48 14.96 11.46 2.00
N LEU A 49 14.03 12.30 2.43
CA LEU A 49 13.16 12.01 3.57
C LEU A 49 11.84 11.43 3.04
N GLY A 50 11.46 10.28 3.57
CA GLY A 50 10.14 9.68 3.41
C GLY A 50 9.43 9.53 4.75
N ASN A 51 8.17 9.12 4.72
CA ASN A 51 7.38 8.88 5.92
C ASN A 51 6.68 7.53 5.82
N THR A 52 6.61 6.82 6.95
CA THR A 52 5.69 5.69 7.12
C THR A 52 4.65 6.09 8.14
N ASN A 53 3.39 6.11 7.71
CA ASN A 53 2.25 6.47 8.54
C ASN A 53 1.38 5.24 8.73
N LYS A 54 0.85 5.06 9.92
CA LYS A 54 -0.16 4.03 10.22
C LYS A 54 -1.19 4.60 11.15
N GLY A 55 -2.42 4.11 11.04
CA GLY A 55 -3.48 4.54 11.92
C GLY A 55 -4.60 3.52 12.01
N SER A 56 -5.47 3.78 12.98
CA SER A 56 -6.69 3.03 13.19
C SER A 56 -7.85 3.95 13.49
N SER A 57 -9.02 3.60 12.97
CA SER A 57 -10.28 4.27 13.25
C SER A 57 -11.30 3.22 13.63
N TYR A 58 -12.05 3.48 14.69
CA TYR A 58 -13.21 2.70 15.10
C TYR A 58 -14.41 3.63 15.24
N TRP A 59 -15.56 3.18 14.77
CA TRP A 59 -16.82 3.92 14.91
C TRP A 59 -18.01 2.96 14.91
N VAL A 60 -19.15 3.44 15.38
CA VAL A 60 -20.43 2.72 15.37
C VAL A 60 -21.39 3.48 14.48
N SER A 61 -22.02 2.79 13.52
CA SER A 61 -23.03 3.43 12.67
C SER A 61 -24.30 3.73 13.45
N PRO A 62 -25.19 4.61 12.94
CA PRO A 62 -26.50 4.86 13.55
C PRO A 62 -27.34 3.59 13.76
N GLU A 63 -27.11 2.55 12.96
CA GLU A 63 -27.77 1.24 13.03
C GLU A 63 -27.14 0.29 14.06
N GLY A 64 -26.08 0.73 14.77
CA GLY A 64 -25.39 -0.06 15.79
C GLY A 64 -24.27 -0.96 15.25
N GLN A 65 -23.96 -0.90 13.96
CA GLN A 65 -22.89 -1.72 13.38
C GLN A 65 -21.52 -1.14 13.74
N LYS A 66 -20.63 -1.99 14.23
CA LYS A 66 -19.25 -1.61 14.59
C LYS A 66 -18.35 -1.71 13.37
N PHE A 67 -17.57 -0.67 13.12
CA PHE A 67 -16.58 -0.63 12.05
C PHE A 67 -15.20 -0.43 12.63
N THR A 68 -14.25 -1.16 12.08
CA THR A 68 -12.81 -0.96 12.34
C THR A 68 -12.10 -0.81 11.01
N LEU A 69 -11.26 0.21 10.92
CA LEU A 69 -10.36 0.44 9.81
C LEU A 69 -8.95 0.56 10.35
N THR A 70 -8.02 -0.20 9.80
CA THR A 70 -6.58 -0.05 10.02
C THR A 70 -5.92 0.23 8.69
N TRP A 71 -4.85 1.01 8.69
CA TRP A 71 -4.15 1.32 7.45
C TRP A 71 -2.66 1.54 7.68
N THR A 72 -1.88 1.34 6.62
CA THR A 72 -0.45 1.66 6.56
C THR A 72 -0.20 2.37 5.24
N ALA A 73 0.56 3.46 5.30
CA ALA A 73 1.01 4.23 4.16
C ALA A 73 2.53 4.30 4.19
N ASP A 74 3.17 3.67 3.22
CA ASP A 74 4.62 3.61 3.06
C ASP A 74 4.99 3.66 1.56
N GLU A 75 6.20 3.21 1.21
CA GLU A 75 6.70 3.15 -0.17
C GLU A 75 5.84 2.29 -1.11
N ALA A 76 5.10 1.30 -0.57
CA ALA A 76 4.16 0.49 -1.34
C ALA A 76 2.78 1.15 -1.47
N GLY A 77 2.62 2.37 -0.98
CA GLY A 77 1.38 3.15 -1.05
C GLY A 77 0.44 2.89 0.13
N PHE A 78 -0.82 3.32 -0.03
CA PHE A 78 -1.85 3.22 1.01
C PHE A 78 -2.52 1.84 1.02
N GLN A 79 -2.45 1.16 2.15
CA GLN A 79 -2.91 -0.22 2.35
C GLN A 79 -3.96 -0.27 3.47
N PRO A 80 -5.25 -0.07 3.16
CA PRO A 80 -6.33 -0.15 4.13
C PRO A 80 -6.75 -1.60 4.40
N LYS A 81 -7.17 -1.88 5.63
CA LYS A 81 -7.70 -3.18 6.08
C LYS A 81 -8.91 -2.96 6.97
N GLY A 82 -10.01 -3.63 6.65
CA GLY A 82 -11.24 -3.63 7.44
C GLY A 82 -12.27 -4.54 6.78
N ASP A 83 -13.11 -5.19 7.59
CA ASP A 83 -14.06 -6.20 7.12
C ASP A 83 -15.12 -5.64 6.15
N HIS A 84 -15.32 -4.33 6.17
CA HIS A 84 -16.26 -3.60 5.32
C HIS A 84 -15.68 -3.16 3.99
N LEU A 85 -14.38 -3.38 3.75
CA LEU A 85 -13.74 -2.98 2.50
C LEU A 85 -14.10 -3.95 1.37
N PRO A 86 -14.20 -3.45 0.12
CA PRO A 86 -14.38 -4.32 -1.04
C PRO A 86 -13.25 -5.34 -1.14
N VAL A 87 -13.59 -6.61 -1.28
CA VAL A 87 -12.63 -7.65 -1.63
C VAL A 87 -12.49 -7.65 -3.15
N THR A 88 -11.27 -7.52 -3.65
CA THR A 88 -11.02 -7.63 -5.09
C THR A 88 -11.42 -9.02 -5.58
N PRO A 89 -12.12 -9.13 -6.71
CA PRO A 89 -12.46 -10.44 -7.27
C PRO A 89 -11.16 -11.20 -7.61
N VAL A 90 -11.08 -12.46 -7.19
CA VAL A 90 -9.94 -13.33 -7.53
C VAL A 90 -10.00 -13.61 -9.02
N HIS A 91 -9.08 -13.02 -9.79
CA HIS A 91 -8.88 -13.40 -11.19
C HIS A 91 -8.10 -14.72 -11.22
N VAL A 92 -8.81 -15.84 -11.44
CA VAL A 92 -8.17 -17.10 -11.80
C VAL A 92 -7.70 -16.96 -13.25
N TYR A 93 -6.43 -16.58 -13.43
CA TYR A 93 -5.79 -16.65 -14.74
C TYR A 93 -5.49 -18.12 -15.06
N GLU A 94 -6.32 -18.77 -15.87
CA GLU A 94 -5.85 -19.93 -16.63
C GLU A 94 -4.85 -19.40 -17.67
N LEU A 95 -3.55 -19.62 -17.41
CA LEU A 95 -2.53 -19.37 -18.42
C LEU A 95 -2.88 -20.22 -19.65
N PRO A 96 -2.87 -19.67 -20.88
CA PRO A 96 -3.04 -20.49 -22.06
C PRO A 96 -1.91 -21.53 -22.04
N VAL A 97 -2.28 -22.82 -22.06
CA VAL A 97 -1.33 -23.90 -22.28
C VAL A 97 -0.65 -23.61 -23.62
N ALA A 98 0.65 -23.30 -23.61
CA ALA A 98 1.39 -23.02 -24.82
C ALA A 98 1.20 -24.18 -25.82
N PRO A 99 1.00 -23.90 -27.13
CA PRO A 99 0.92 -24.96 -28.12
C PRO A 99 2.19 -25.82 -28.04
N VAL A 100 2.03 -27.13 -27.89
CA VAL A 100 3.15 -28.07 -27.93
C VAL A 100 3.83 -27.90 -29.29
N HIS A 101 5.09 -27.42 -29.31
CA HIS A 101 5.91 -27.47 -30.50
C HIS A 101 6.23 -28.94 -30.80
N ILE A 102 5.51 -29.52 -31.76
CA ILE A 102 5.85 -30.84 -32.30
C ILE A 102 7.07 -30.62 -33.21
N PRO A 103 8.26 -31.20 -32.92
CA PRO A 103 9.39 -31.06 -33.82
C PRO A 103 9.05 -31.72 -35.15
N PHE A 104 9.21 -30.95 -36.25
CA PHE A 104 9.03 -31.42 -37.61
C PHE A 104 10.11 -32.47 -37.91
N ASN A 105 9.80 -33.76 -37.76
CA ASN A 105 10.70 -34.83 -38.17
C ASN A 105 10.66 -34.91 -39.70
N GLY A 106 11.71 -34.37 -40.34
CA GLY A 106 11.88 -34.21 -41.78
C GLY A 106 11.59 -35.44 -42.65
N LYS A 107 10.30 -35.71 -42.91
CA LYS A 107 9.81 -36.59 -43.98
C LYS A 107 8.61 -35.92 -44.64
N GLY A 108 8.85 -35.32 -45.80
CA GLY A 108 7.89 -34.45 -46.48
C GLY A 108 6.78 -35.16 -47.26
N TYR A 109 5.97 -34.34 -47.93
CA TYR A 109 5.11 -34.73 -49.04
C TYR A 109 5.03 -33.55 -50.03
N LYS A 110 5.11 -33.87 -51.33
CA LYS A 110 5.02 -32.92 -52.46
C LYS A 110 3.61 -32.34 -52.58
N ILE A 111 3.51 -31.04 -52.83
CA ILE A 111 2.31 -30.40 -53.37
C ILE A 111 2.36 -30.45 -54.91
N TYR A 112 1.29 -30.91 -55.55
CA TYR A 112 0.97 -30.60 -56.95
C TYR A 112 0.18 -29.31 -56.99
#